data_AF-A0A1F3SFR8-F1
#
_entry.id   AF-A0A1F3SFR8-F1
#
_cell.length_a   1.000
_cell.length_b   1.000
_cell.length_c   1.000
_cell.angle_alpha   90.00
_cell.angle_beta   90.00
_cell.angle_gamma   90.00
#
_symmetry.space_group_name_H-M   'P 1'
#
loop_
_entity.id
_entity.type
_entity.pdbx_description
1 polymer ?
#
loop_
_entity_poly.entity_id
_entity_poly.type
_entity_poly.pdbx_seq_one_letter_code
_entity_poly.pdbx_strand_id
1 'polypeptide(L)'
;MNKLIIIFSFLVASSSANAKWFCEEAASEKMDNIITSCGIGEAASEDEARKKALQAAFDELDAICERSIDCKTNETLIEPQRNDCKKEGQKFKCYRAVKAIIAQTKRRAPFVRGTTLKPEQAKIDVTIKIDPRDLIVIDNGEVKTKPHCMSDLKPLSSAMLDISSRDKLENMVTEAVKIPFDELCAGIHYKIMYIFTRNGIKNATYTNFLLQGMKGVEDPSGGERVYAVLDYFHGLGQIEDHEWQACLDVIARTNKNYLYRLLPKIFFVEPSNSKQQSIEKDRIDTFAKLILDGKVGRPMTIDFDFGMELLLRSLKSYKSKDNPWAAVYAYEKFRNKLKHTNSAKLHSGLETIYREARDLKLKATLTHLMAENVQKSEPSYELGKEIVDFIESFKHEISKLDDEEDDDIALIKSYEANRQTFLKESGEKLGKNIIITHQEYENKARTNLCIEYQIDCGELVPNQERFQKLLSSKKPEKRENALELLIKMPKMAAKLENEIIQCIQDAMSGKIEDTNSLLKSAAEALAVIPTKNKEALKALVELSLRSRVSMQYVREQLGGNLEPFWVAELKNPNTRHHLVVIQELCEFKKLSKETCVFLTSMQKKDSPYFIKDGIERALGKCR
;
A
#
# COMPACT_ATOMS: atom_id res chain seq x y z
N MET A 1 29.43 63.84 65.50
CA MET A 1 29.82 62.43 65.75
C MET A 1 29.67 61.67 64.45
N ASN A 2 30.80 61.39 63.81
CA ASN A 2 30.92 60.61 62.58
C ASN A 2 30.84 59.12 62.91
N LYS A 3 30.05 58.35 62.15
CA LYS A 3 30.35 56.93 61.92
C LYS A 3 30.26 56.62 60.43
N LEU A 4 31.48 56.54 59.89
CA LEU A 4 31.90 55.89 58.67
C LEU A 4 31.32 54.47 58.60
N ILE A 5 30.65 54.10 57.51
CA ILE A 5 30.41 52.70 57.15
C ILE A 5 30.94 52.49 55.73
N ILE A 6 31.82 51.50 55.65
CA ILE A 6 32.70 51.15 54.55
C ILE A 6 31.96 50.29 53.53
N ILE A 7 32.29 50.57 52.27
CA ILE A 7 31.92 49.88 51.03
C ILE A 7 32.41 48.43 51.03
N PHE A 8 31.58 47.49 50.57
CA PHE A 8 32.06 46.27 49.92
C PHE A 8 31.10 45.85 48.80
N SER A 9 31.42 46.30 47.58
CA SER A 9 30.75 45.89 46.34
C SER A 9 31.23 44.50 45.94
N PHE A 10 30.37 43.49 46.05
CA PHE A 10 30.57 42.19 45.41
C PHE A 10 29.73 42.15 44.12
N LEU A 11 30.39 42.46 43.00
CA LEU A 11 29.89 42.20 41.65
C LEU A 11 30.14 40.71 41.35
N VAL A 12 29.10 39.87 41.51
CA VAL A 12 29.08 38.52 40.95
C VAL A 12 28.32 38.59 39.63
N ALA A 13 29.05 38.70 38.53
CA ALA A 13 28.50 38.49 37.21
C ALA A 13 28.32 36.98 37.01
N SER A 14 27.09 36.49 37.11
CA SER A 14 26.70 35.15 36.69
C SER A 14 26.51 35.15 35.16
N SER A 15 27.58 34.90 34.41
CA SER A 15 27.49 34.57 32.99
C SER A 15 27.43 33.05 32.80
N SER A 16 26.25 32.50 33.01
CA SER A 16 25.84 31.22 32.41
C SER A 16 24.76 31.49 31.35
N ALA A 17 25.19 32.16 30.27
CA ALA A 17 24.42 32.16 29.04
C ALA A 17 24.53 30.75 28.44
N ASN A 18 23.57 29.88 28.77
CA ASN A 18 23.31 28.68 27.97
C ASN A 18 22.89 29.17 26.59
N ALA A 19 23.84 29.22 25.65
CA ALA A 19 23.56 29.44 24.24
C ALA A 19 22.56 28.35 23.82
N LYS A 20 21.34 28.76 23.51
CA LYS A 20 20.27 27.86 23.13
C LYS A 20 20.60 27.37 21.72
N TRP A 21 21.04 26.13 21.60
CA TRP A 21 21.39 25.51 20.33
C TRP A 21 20.19 25.52 19.35
N PHE A 22 20.45 25.85 18.08
CA PHE A 22 19.44 25.94 17.01
C PHE A 22 19.74 24.96 15.86
N CYS A 23 18.70 24.33 15.31
CA CYS A 23 18.81 23.41 14.16
C CYS A 23 19.41 24.02 12.89
N GLU A 24 19.50 25.34 12.79
CA GLU A 24 20.07 26.03 11.63
C GLU A 24 21.62 26.06 11.66
N GLU A 25 22.25 25.75 12.80
CA GLU A 25 23.70 25.88 13.01
C GLU A 25 24.46 24.54 12.96
N ALA A 26 23.84 23.45 13.41
CA ALA A 26 24.43 22.11 13.36
C ALA A 26 23.35 21.01 13.24
N ALA A 27 23.72 19.87 12.64
CA ALA A 27 22.82 18.71 12.50
C ALA A 27 22.59 17.97 13.83
N SER A 28 23.58 17.98 14.73
CA SER A 28 23.50 17.32 16.02
C SER A 28 24.48 17.90 17.04
N GLU A 29 24.16 17.76 18.32
CA GLU A 29 25.01 18.14 19.45
C GLU A 29 24.91 17.06 20.54
N LYS A 30 26.05 16.67 21.13
CA LYS A 30 26.10 15.78 22.29
C LYS A 30 26.66 16.53 23.49
N MET A 31 25.87 16.64 24.54
CA MET A 31 26.26 17.18 25.84
C MET A 31 26.04 16.10 26.90
N ASP A 32 27.12 15.57 27.46
CA ASP A 32 27.10 14.46 28.42
C ASP A 32 26.31 13.24 27.90
N ASN A 33 25.22 12.87 28.57
CA ASN A 33 24.34 11.78 28.22
C ASN A 33 23.15 12.22 27.36
N ILE A 34 23.16 13.43 26.83
CA ILE A 34 22.09 13.99 26.01
C ILE A 34 22.62 14.18 24.59
N ILE A 35 21.94 13.58 23.61
CA ILE A 35 22.15 13.84 22.19
C ILE A 35 20.95 14.62 21.68
N THR A 36 21.17 15.79 21.09
CA THR A 36 20.13 16.49 20.34
C THR A 36 20.46 16.36 18.86
N SER A 37 19.49 15.92 18.07
CA SER A 37 19.62 15.79 16.61
C SER A 37 18.53 16.62 15.93
N CYS A 38 18.87 17.24 14.81
CA CYS A 38 17.97 18.01 13.97
C CYS A 38 17.88 17.41 12.57
N GLY A 39 16.66 17.27 12.09
CA GLY A 39 16.36 16.91 10.71
C GLY A 39 15.72 18.07 9.95
N ILE A 40 16.03 18.14 8.66
CA ILE A 40 15.47 19.11 7.72
C ILE A 40 14.63 18.35 6.70
N GLY A 41 13.41 18.82 6.45
CA GLY A 41 12.50 18.23 5.48
C GLY A 41 11.88 19.28 4.57
N GLU A 42 11.85 18.98 3.27
CA GLU A 42 11.24 19.84 2.25
C GLU A 42 10.16 19.08 1.47
N ALA A 43 8.98 19.71 1.33
CA ALA A 43 7.87 19.16 0.56
C ALA A 43 6.89 20.24 0.09
N ALA A 44 5.98 19.90 -0.82
CA ALA A 44 4.93 20.82 -1.28
C ALA A 44 3.88 21.11 -0.19
N SER A 45 3.69 20.19 0.76
CA SER A 45 2.83 20.37 1.92
C SER A 45 3.65 20.46 3.22
N GLU A 46 3.18 21.26 4.17
CA GLU A 46 3.83 21.42 5.46
C GLU A 46 3.88 20.10 6.26
N ASP A 47 2.82 19.30 6.21
CA ASP A 47 2.74 18.02 6.92
C ASP A 47 3.76 17.00 6.41
N GLU A 48 3.95 16.91 5.09
CA GLU A 48 4.95 16.03 4.50
C GLU A 48 6.37 16.53 4.82
N ALA A 49 6.60 17.84 4.79
CA ALA A 49 7.88 18.45 5.17
C ALA A 49 8.22 18.16 6.66
N ARG A 50 7.23 18.26 7.56
CA ARG A 50 7.37 17.91 8.98
C ARG A 50 7.68 16.44 9.21
N LYS A 51 7.07 15.53 8.44
CA LYS A 51 7.35 14.08 8.51
C LYS A 51 8.76 13.77 8.04
N LYS A 52 9.19 14.34 6.91
CA LYS A 52 10.56 14.21 6.39
C LYS A 52 11.59 14.75 7.37
N ALA A 53 11.33 15.92 7.96
CA ALA A 53 12.20 16.51 8.98
C ALA A 53 12.31 15.62 10.24
N LEU A 54 11.21 15.02 10.70
CA LEU A 54 11.25 14.09 11.83
C LEU A 54 12.07 12.84 11.52
N GLN A 55 11.85 12.25 10.34
CA GLN A 55 12.57 11.04 9.93
C GLN A 55 14.08 11.31 9.85
N ALA A 56 14.48 12.41 9.20
CA ALA A 56 15.87 12.80 9.11
C ALA A 56 16.53 13.03 10.49
N ALA A 57 15.80 13.55 11.47
CA ALA A 57 16.30 13.71 12.83
C ALA A 57 16.53 12.36 13.54
N PHE A 58 15.67 11.37 13.30
CA PHE A 58 15.86 10.03 13.85
C PHE A 58 16.99 9.27 13.14
N ASP A 59 17.10 9.39 11.81
CA ASP A 59 18.17 8.74 11.04
C ASP A 59 19.55 9.24 11.50
N GLU A 60 19.71 10.55 11.71
CA GLU A 60 20.93 11.15 12.25
C GLU A 60 21.20 10.69 13.70
N LEU A 61 20.18 10.66 14.55
CA LEU A 61 20.30 10.15 15.92
C LEU A 61 20.75 8.68 15.95
N ASP A 62 20.16 7.84 15.11
CA ASP A 62 20.50 6.41 15.01
C ASP A 62 21.94 6.23 14.52
N ALA A 63 22.37 7.00 13.52
CA ALA A 63 23.75 6.98 13.02
C ALA A 63 24.78 7.35 14.11
N ILE A 64 24.47 8.34 14.95
CA ILE A 64 25.30 8.70 16.11
C ILE A 64 25.30 7.55 17.12
N CYS A 65 24.13 7.02 17.43
CA CYS A 65 23.97 6.00 18.46
C CYS A 65 24.59 4.65 18.10
N GLU A 66 24.64 4.28 16.82
CA GLU A 66 25.32 3.06 16.36
C GLU A 66 26.84 3.11 16.53
N ARG A 67 27.42 4.32 16.50
CA ARG A 67 28.86 4.59 16.64
C ARG A 67 29.27 4.90 18.08
N SER A 68 28.34 5.36 18.91
CA SER A 68 28.59 5.74 20.31
C SER A 68 28.39 4.53 21.24
N ILE A 69 29.45 4.04 21.90
CA ILE A 69 29.39 2.83 22.76
C ILE A 69 28.35 2.98 23.89
N ASP A 70 28.30 4.16 24.50
CA ASP A 70 27.37 4.55 25.55
C ASP A 70 25.92 4.68 25.04
N CYS A 71 25.67 5.08 23.79
CA CYS A 71 24.30 5.06 23.26
C CYS A 71 23.90 3.67 22.74
N LYS A 72 24.78 3.01 21.97
CA LYS A 72 24.56 1.70 21.35
C LYS A 72 24.12 0.65 22.35
N THR A 73 24.74 0.67 23.53
CA THR A 73 24.54 -0.35 24.54
C THR A 73 23.58 0.06 25.65
N ASN A 74 22.98 1.26 25.61
CA ASN A 74 22.08 1.76 26.66
C ASN A 74 20.70 2.21 26.14
N GLU A 75 19.70 2.20 27.02
CA GLU A 75 18.35 2.67 26.70
C GLU A 75 18.35 4.18 26.44
N THR A 76 17.50 4.63 25.51
CA THR A 76 17.42 6.02 25.07
C THR A 76 16.00 6.55 25.28
N LEU A 77 15.82 7.57 26.11
CA LEU A 77 14.56 8.28 26.28
C LEU A 77 14.47 9.42 25.27
N ILE A 78 13.42 9.43 24.45
CA ILE A 78 13.25 10.40 23.37
C ILE A 78 12.26 11.50 23.77
N GLU A 79 12.71 12.74 23.72
CA GLU A 79 11.93 13.96 23.94
C GLU A 79 11.85 14.76 22.63
N PRO A 80 10.69 14.81 21.95
CA PRO A 80 10.53 15.64 20.78
C PRO A 80 10.67 17.13 21.16
N GLN A 81 11.42 17.88 20.37
CA GLN A 81 11.65 19.30 20.59
C GLN A 81 10.81 20.15 19.60
N ARG A 82 10.97 21.48 19.66
CA ARG A 82 10.22 22.43 18.86
C ARG A 82 10.41 22.17 17.36
N ASN A 83 9.34 22.40 16.59
CA ASN A 83 9.33 22.39 15.14
C ASN A 83 9.26 23.83 14.64
N ASP A 84 10.10 24.18 13.66
CA ASP A 84 10.00 25.45 12.94
C ASP A 84 9.83 25.13 11.44
N CYS A 85 8.85 25.76 10.80
CA CYS A 85 8.59 25.60 9.37
C CYS A 85 8.51 26.97 8.71
N LYS A 86 9.15 27.11 7.56
CA LYS A 86 9.11 28.31 6.72
C LYS A 86 8.68 27.91 5.31
N LYS A 87 7.85 28.74 4.67
CA LYS A 87 7.48 28.54 3.26
C LYS A 87 8.51 29.24 2.38
N GLU A 88 9.20 28.49 1.54
CA GLU A 88 10.21 28.98 0.59
C GLU A 88 9.72 28.70 -0.84
N GLY A 89 9.18 29.73 -1.50
CA GLY A 89 8.54 29.59 -2.80
C GLY A 89 7.28 28.71 -2.75
N GLN A 90 7.28 27.60 -3.51
CA GLN A 90 6.18 26.64 -3.57
C GLN A 90 6.33 25.45 -2.60
N LYS A 91 7.39 25.42 -1.78
CA LYS A 91 7.66 24.33 -0.84
C LYS A 91 7.69 24.85 0.60
N PHE A 92 7.45 23.94 1.53
CA PHE A 92 7.70 24.14 2.96
C PHE A 92 9.03 23.50 3.32
N LYS A 93 9.86 24.24 4.05
CA LYS A 93 11.10 23.78 4.66
C LYS A 93 10.90 23.75 6.17
N CYS A 94 10.98 22.57 6.74
CA CYS A 94 10.75 22.33 8.16
C CYS A 94 12.01 21.81 8.84
N TYR A 95 12.23 22.27 10.07
CA TYR A 95 13.28 21.85 10.98
C TYR A 95 12.62 21.16 12.17
N ARG A 96 13.17 20.01 12.56
CA ARG A 96 12.68 19.25 13.70
C ARG A 96 13.82 18.71 14.54
N ALA A 97 13.82 19.06 15.82
CA ALA A 97 14.77 18.54 16.78
C ALA A 97 14.19 17.35 17.56
N VAL A 98 15.06 16.39 17.86
CA VAL A 98 14.82 15.24 18.74
C VAL A 98 15.94 15.21 19.78
N LYS A 99 15.56 15.18 21.05
CA LYS A 99 16.51 15.05 22.16
C LYS A 99 16.45 13.63 22.71
N ALA A 100 17.57 12.94 22.73
CA ALA A 100 17.74 11.60 23.28
C ALA A 100 18.56 11.67 24.57
N ILE A 101 17.99 11.20 25.66
CA ILE A 101 18.68 11.05 26.94
C ILE A 101 19.11 9.59 27.06
N ILE A 102 20.42 9.35 27.04
CA ILE A 102 21.02 8.03 27.23
C ILE A 102 20.93 7.69 28.73
N ALA A 103 20.17 6.63 29.03
CA ALA A 103 20.07 6.09 30.38
C ALA A 103 21.36 5.34 30.75
N GLN A 104 21.63 5.16 32.04
CA GLN A 104 22.75 4.30 32.48
C GLN A 104 22.43 2.79 32.38
N THR A 105 21.24 2.45 31.92
CA THR A 105 20.71 1.09 31.85
C THR A 105 21.01 0.49 30.48
N LYS A 106 21.63 -0.71 30.44
CA LYS A 106 22.03 -1.34 29.18
C LYS A 106 20.83 -1.78 28.32
N ARG A 107 20.81 -1.44 27.01
CA ARG A 107 19.98 -2.04 25.95
C ARG A 107 20.17 -3.54 26.00
N ARG A 108 19.09 -4.28 26.24
CA ARG A 108 19.15 -5.75 26.23
C ARG A 108 19.33 -6.23 24.79
N ALA A 109 20.15 -7.28 24.62
CA ALA A 109 20.35 -7.92 23.33
C ALA A 109 19.00 -8.31 22.69
N PRO A 110 18.85 -8.24 21.35
CA PRO A 110 17.67 -8.76 20.68
C PRO A 110 17.48 -10.23 21.05
N PHE A 111 16.30 -10.52 21.55
CA PHE A 111 15.91 -11.82 22.10
C PHE A 111 15.87 -12.87 20.99
N VAL A 112 16.86 -13.77 20.96
CA VAL A 112 16.84 -14.98 20.12
C VAL A 112 15.93 -16.00 20.82
N ARG A 113 14.67 -16.09 20.38
CA ARG A 113 13.72 -17.13 20.81
C ARG A 113 14.05 -18.44 20.13
N GLY A 114 14.33 -19.50 20.89
CA GLY A 114 14.52 -20.80 20.25
C GLY A 114 15.04 -21.96 21.10
N THR A 115 15.11 -21.86 22.43
CA THR A 115 15.47 -23.03 23.25
C THR A 115 14.41 -23.32 24.28
N THR A 116 13.65 -24.38 24.02
CA THR A 116 12.88 -25.10 25.04
C THR A 116 13.87 -25.66 26.05
N LEU A 117 14.01 -25.02 27.21
CA LEU A 117 14.78 -25.58 28.30
C LEU A 117 14.06 -26.83 28.81
N LYS A 118 14.77 -27.97 28.84
CA LYS A 118 14.27 -29.18 29.51
C LYS A 118 14.04 -28.84 31.00
N PRO A 119 12.96 -29.33 31.65
CA PRO A 119 12.52 -28.85 32.97
C PRO A 119 13.47 -29.13 34.15
N GLU A 120 14.61 -29.79 33.93
CA GLU A 120 15.47 -30.26 35.02
C GLU A 120 16.83 -29.55 35.15
N GLN A 121 17.21 -28.63 34.24
CA GLN A 121 18.56 -28.03 34.31
C GLN A 121 18.66 -26.54 33.90
N ALA A 122 17.57 -25.78 33.95
CA ALA A 122 17.67 -24.33 33.83
C ALA A 122 18.03 -23.70 35.18
N LYS A 123 19.29 -23.27 35.36
CA LYS A 123 19.58 -22.21 36.34
C LYS A 123 18.86 -20.95 35.83
N ILE A 124 17.77 -20.57 36.48
CA ILE A 124 17.09 -19.30 36.20
C ILE A 124 17.92 -18.21 36.87
N ASP A 125 18.98 -17.70 36.24
CA ASP A 125 19.77 -16.62 36.85
C ASP A 125 19.12 -15.27 36.52
N VAL A 126 18.00 -14.96 37.21
CA VAL A 126 17.20 -13.76 36.99
C VAL A 126 17.00 -13.00 38.29
N THR A 127 17.88 -12.04 38.57
CA THR A 127 17.66 -11.04 39.63
C THR A 127 16.83 -9.89 39.05
N ILE A 128 15.55 -9.82 39.40
CA ILE A 128 14.66 -8.73 38.98
C ILE A 128 14.52 -7.75 40.13
N LYS A 129 15.09 -6.55 39.98
CA LYS A 129 14.79 -5.44 40.89
C LYS A 129 13.44 -4.86 40.50
N ILE A 130 12.43 -5.05 41.34
CA ILE A 130 11.09 -4.47 41.19
C ILE A 130 10.93 -3.46 42.33
N ASP A 131 10.67 -2.19 42.02
CA ASP A 131 10.29 -1.22 43.05
C ASP A 131 8.83 -1.50 43.44
N PRO A 132 8.51 -1.72 44.73
CA PRO A 132 7.12 -1.92 45.17
C PRO A 132 6.18 -0.78 44.75
N ARG A 133 6.71 0.43 44.52
CA ARG A 133 5.94 1.57 43.97
C ARG A 133 5.51 1.35 42.53
N ASP A 134 6.23 0.52 41.78
CA ASP A 134 5.82 0.12 40.44
C ASP A 134 4.52 -0.70 40.50
N LEU A 135 4.23 -1.42 41.58
CA LEU A 135 3.03 -2.26 41.68
C LEU A 135 1.76 -1.44 42.02
N ILE A 136 1.90 -0.13 42.26
CA ILE A 136 0.82 0.79 42.59
C ILE A 136 0.32 1.48 41.31
N VAL A 137 -0.96 1.32 41.00
CA VAL A 137 -1.60 2.02 39.87
C VAL A 137 -2.04 3.41 40.33
N ILE A 138 -1.46 4.45 39.75
CA ILE A 138 -1.83 5.86 39.99
C ILE A 138 -2.64 6.35 38.79
N ASP A 139 -3.88 6.78 39.01
CA ASP A 139 -4.76 7.37 37.99
C ASP A 139 -5.12 8.79 38.44
N ASN A 140 -4.81 9.79 37.61
CA ASN A 140 -4.97 11.23 37.94
C ASN A 140 -4.38 11.67 39.30
N GLY A 141 -3.29 11.05 39.74
CA GLY A 141 -2.64 11.37 41.01
C GLY A 141 -3.25 10.70 42.24
N GLU A 142 -4.32 9.92 42.08
CA GLU A 142 -4.92 9.13 43.16
C GLU A 142 -4.52 7.65 43.05
N VAL A 143 -4.13 7.05 44.19
CA VAL A 143 -3.85 5.61 44.31
C VAL A 143 -5.17 4.86 44.29
N LYS A 144 -5.51 4.21 43.16
CA LYS A 144 -6.78 3.47 43.00
C LYS A 144 -6.74 2.02 43.49
N THR A 145 -5.60 1.49 43.90
CA THR A 145 -5.49 0.13 44.44
C THR A 145 -6.15 0.05 45.82
N LYS A 146 -7.38 -0.48 45.87
CA LYS A 146 -8.17 -0.64 47.10
C LYS A 146 -7.49 -1.59 48.11
N PRO A 147 -7.84 -1.53 49.41
CA PRO A 147 -7.17 -2.29 50.48
C PRO A 147 -7.06 -3.80 50.28
N HIS A 148 -7.98 -4.42 49.53
CA HIS A 148 -7.99 -5.87 49.33
C HIS A 148 -6.92 -6.36 48.33
N CYS A 149 -6.30 -5.48 47.54
CA CYS A 149 -5.10 -5.85 46.75
C CYS A 149 -3.81 -5.78 47.61
N MET A 150 -3.85 -5.15 48.78
CA MET A 150 -2.66 -4.73 49.54
C MET A 150 -2.22 -5.73 50.61
N SER A 151 -3.13 -6.55 51.15
CA SER A 151 -2.81 -7.56 52.18
C SER A 151 -1.73 -8.54 51.71
N ASP A 152 -1.81 -8.92 50.44
CA ASP A 152 -0.96 -9.95 49.83
C ASP A 152 0.14 -9.36 48.94
N LEU A 153 0.19 -8.03 48.79
CA LEU A 153 1.20 -7.35 47.97
C LEU A 153 2.59 -7.39 48.60
N LYS A 154 2.69 -7.34 49.94
CA LYS A 154 3.97 -7.35 50.65
C LYS A 154 4.67 -8.72 50.55
N PRO A 155 4.00 -9.86 50.82
CA PRO A 155 4.58 -11.19 50.54
C PRO A 155 5.00 -11.36 49.08
N LEU A 156 4.15 -10.94 48.14
CA LEU A 156 4.45 -11.01 46.71
C LEU A 156 5.69 -10.17 46.35
N SER A 157 5.76 -8.93 46.82
CA SER A 157 6.89 -8.03 46.53
C SER A 157 8.21 -8.63 47.00
N SER A 158 8.23 -9.25 48.18
CA SER A 158 9.41 -9.97 48.67
C SER A 158 9.75 -11.20 47.83
N ALA A 159 8.75 -11.98 47.41
CA ALA A 159 8.96 -13.16 46.55
C ALA A 159 9.41 -12.79 45.12
N MET A 160 9.03 -11.60 44.62
CA MET A 160 9.39 -11.13 43.29
C MET A 160 10.83 -10.62 43.18
N LEU A 161 11.51 -10.30 44.30
CA LEU A 161 12.90 -9.85 44.30
C LEU A 161 13.87 -10.90 43.77
N ASP A 162 13.50 -12.17 43.89
CA ASP A 162 14.35 -13.30 43.55
C ASP A 162 13.51 -14.49 43.10
N ILE A 163 13.49 -14.74 41.80
CA ILE A 163 12.84 -15.91 41.18
C ILE A 163 13.88 -16.89 40.61
N SER A 164 15.10 -16.90 41.17
CA SER A 164 16.25 -17.57 40.58
C SER A 164 16.25 -19.11 40.65
N SER A 165 15.33 -19.68 41.42
CA SER A 165 15.17 -21.12 41.55
C SER A 165 13.71 -21.51 41.37
N ARG A 166 13.48 -22.80 41.10
CA ARG A 166 12.14 -23.37 40.98
C ARG A 166 11.30 -23.10 42.25
N ASP A 167 11.85 -23.36 43.43
CA ASP A 167 11.12 -23.15 44.69
C ASP A 167 10.76 -21.67 44.91
N LYS A 168 11.67 -20.75 44.54
CA LYS A 168 11.42 -19.31 44.65
C LYS A 168 10.36 -18.84 43.65
N LEU A 169 10.39 -19.37 42.42
CA LEU A 169 9.36 -19.12 41.43
C LEU A 169 8.00 -19.67 41.88
N GLU A 170 7.93 -20.89 42.40
CA GLU A 170 6.67 -21.47 42.91
C GLU A 170 6.14 -20.69 44.12
N ASN A 171 7.02 -20.21 45.01
CA ASN A 171 6.64 -19.32 46.10
C ASN A 171 6.07 -18.01 45.58
N MET A 172 6.72 -17.38 44.60
CA MET A 172 6.22 -16.15 43.96
C MET A 172 4.84 -16.37 43.31
N VAL A 173 4.64 -17.49 42.60
CA VAL A 173 3.35 -17.84 42.01
C VAL A 173 2.29 -18.07 43.09
N THR A 174 2.64 -18.78 44.17
CA THR A 174 1.74 -19.05 45.29
C THR A 174 1.25 -17.77 45.94
N GLU A 175 2.11 -16.76 46.11
CA GLU A 175 1.72 -15.45 46.59
C GLU A 175 0.92 -14.65 45.54
N ALA A 176 1.30 -14.76 44.26
CA ALA A 176 0.63 -14.04 43.18
C ALA A 176 -0.85 -14.45 43.01
N VAL A 177 -1.16 -15.75 43.05
CA VAL A 177 -2.54 -16.23 42.81
C VAL A 177 -3.51 -15.93 43.96
N LYS A 178 -3.01 -15.47 45.12
CA LYS A 178 -3.85 -14.97 46.23
C LYS A 178 -4.45 -13.60 45.92
N ILE A 179 -3.76 -12.82 45.08
CA ILE A 179 -4.25 -11.52 44.63
C ILE A 179 -5.31 -11.75 43.56
N PRO A 180 -6.54 -11.21 43.69
CA PRO A 180 -7.58 -11.38 42.68
C PRO A 180 -7.17 -10.80 41.33
N PHE A 181 -7.53 -11.45 40.21
CA PHE A 181 -7.34 -10.88 38.88
C PHE A 181 -8.59 -10.13 38.38
N ASP A 182 -8.98 -9.10 39.12
CA ASP A 182 -10.07 -8.18 38.77
C ASP A 182 -9.55 -6.84 38.23
N GLU A 183 -10.44 -5.91 37.90
CA GLU A 183 -10.08 -4.59 37.33
C GLU A 183 -9.18 -3.76 38.25
N LEU A 184 -9.25 -3.96 39.56
CA LEU A 184 -8.53 -3.14 40.54
C LEU A 184 -7.12 -3.67 40.80
N CYS A 185 -6.92 -4.99 40.75
CA CYS A 185 -5.60 -5.59 40.98
C CYS A 185 -4.89 -6.06 39.69
N ALA A 186 -5.52 -5.97 38.51
CA ALA A 186 -4.96 -6.44 37.23
C ALA A 186 -3.57 -5.89 36.89
N GLY A 187 -3.25 -4.65 37.27
CA GLY A 187 -1.95 -4.03 37.01
C GLY A 187 -0.76 -4.82 37.59
N ILE A 188 -0.96 -5.51 38.71
CA ILE A 188 0.05 -6.41 39.31
C ILE A 188 0.29 -7.59 38.38
N HIS A 189 -0.77 -8.24 37.92
CA HIS A 189 -0.68 -9.40 37.04
C HIS A 189 -0.11 -9.05 35.66
N TYR A 190 -0.34 -7.85 35.13
CA TYR A 190 0.30 -7.38 33.91
C TYR A 190 1.82 -7.36 34.03
N LYS A 191 2.35 -6.94 35.18
CA LYS A 191 3.80 -6.94 35.46
C LYS A 191 4.36 -8.34 35.60
N ILE A 192 3.64 -9.23 36.28
CA ILE A 192 4.02 -10.63 36.41
C ILE A 192 4.07 -11.30 35.03
N MET A 193 3.02 -11.13 34.22
CA MET A 193 2.96 -11.64 32.85
C MET A 193 4.12 -11.11 32.01
N TYR A 194 4.41 -9.80 32.08
CA TYR A 194 5.57 -9.22 31.40
C TYR A 194 6.89 -9.87 31.81
N ILE A 195 7.11 -10.07 33.12
CA ILE A 195 8.29 -10.77 33.65
C ILE A 195 8.36 -12.19 33.12
N PHE A 196 7.26 -12.94 33.19
CA PHE A 196 7.24 -14.34 32.78
C PHE A 196 7.49 -14.48 31.28
N THR A 197 6.80 -13.69 30.45
CA THR A 197 7.03 -13.63 29.00
C THR A 197 8.48 -13.30 28.67
N ARG A 198 9.06 -12.28 29.31
CA ARG A 198 10.44 -11.84 29.06
C ARG A 198 11.48 -12.93 29.36
N ASN A 199 11.20 -13.78 30.33
CA ASN A 199 12.10 -14.84 30.78
C ASN A 199 11.69 -16.24 30.27
N GLY A 200 10.66 -16.34 29.40
CA GLY A 200 10.16 -17.62 28.89
C GLY A 200 9.59 -18.55 29.96
N ILE A 201 9.07 -18.00 31.06
CA ILE A 201 8.57 -18.77 32.20
C ILE A 201 7.12 -19.21 31.94
N LYS A 202 6.93 -20.53 31.86
CA LYS A 202 5.63 -21.19 31.88
C LYS A 202 5.40 -21.84 33.26
N ASN A 203 4.32 -21.49 33.94
CA ASN A 203 3.93 -22.10 35.20
C ASN A 203 2.44 -22.48 35.17
N ALA A 204 2.13 -23.75 35.38
CA ALA A 204 0.77 -24.28 35.23
C ALA A 204 -0.23 -23.68 36.23
N THR A 205 0.18 -23.44 37.47
CA THR A 205 -0.67 -22.84 38.50
C THR A 205 -1.05 -21.41 38.12
N TYR A 206 -0.08 -20.62 37.67
CA TYR A 206 -0.32 -19.25 37.23
C TYR A 206 -1.15 -19.20 35.94
N THR A 207 -0.87 -20.07 34.96
CA THR A 207 -1.70 -20.19 33.74
C THR A 207 -3.15 -20.50 34.09
N ASN A 208 -3.41 -21.50 34.94
CA ASN A 208 -4.77 -21.84 35.36
C ASN A 208 -5.48 -20.66 36.05
N PHE A 209 -4.76 -19.93 36.91
CA PHE A 209 -5.28 -18.72 37.54
C PHE A 209 -5.69 -17.65 36.51
N LEU A 210 -4.84 -17.37 35.50
CA LEU A 210 -5.16 -16.42 34.43
C LEU A 210 -6.37 -16.86 33.61
N LEU A 211 -6.49 -18.17 33.30
CA LEU A 211 -7.63 -18.73 32.58
C LEU A 211 -8.94 -18.56 33.37
N GLN A 212 -8.93 -18.76 34.69
CA GLN A 212 -10.10 -18.45 35.53
C GLN A 212 -10.44 -16.96 35.51
N GLY A 213 -9.42 -16.09 35.53
CA GLY A 213 -9.60 -14.65 35.40
C GLY A 213 -10.29 -14.26 34.09
N MET A 214 -9.88 -14.84 32.95
CA MET A 214 -10.55 -14.64 31.65
C MET A 214 -12.01 -15.11 31.66
N LYS A 215 -12.28 -16.26 32.29
CA LYS A 215 -13.64 -16.80 32.42
C LYS A 215 -14.55 -15.86 33.22
N GLY A 216 -14.01 -15.17 34.22
CA GLY A 216 -14.74 -14.20 35.04
C GLY A 216 -15.04 -12.85 34.37
N VAL A 217 -14.46 -12.56 33.20
CA VAL A 217 -14.74 -11.30 32.47
C VAL A 217 -16.03 -11.44 31.68
N GLU A 218 -17.13 -10.83 32.10
CA GLU A 218 -18.45 -10.97 31.45
C GLU A 218 -18.44 -10.58 29.97
N ASP A 219 -17.89 -9.40 29.63
CA ASP A 219 -17.70 -8.92 28.26
C ASP A 219 -16.21 -8.75 27.91
N PRO A 220 -15.62 -9.67 27.12
CA PRO A 220 -14.24 -9.58 26.67
C PRO A 220 -13.92 -8.40 25.73
N SER A 221 -14.93 -7.72 25.19
CA SER A 221 -14.79 -6.77 24.08
C SER A 221 -13.92 -5.55 24.38
N GLY A 222 -13.90 -5.09 25.63
CA GLY A 222 -13.08 -3.96 26.07
C GLY A 222 -12.08 -4.31 27.18
N GLY A 223 -12.02 -5.58 27.59
CA GLY A 223 -11.27 -5.99 28.78
C GLY A 223 -9.77 -6.07 28.52
N GLU A 224 -9.00 -5.11 29.05
CA GLU A 224 -7.53 -5.16 29.05
C GLU A 224 -7.00 -6.49 29.64
N ARG A 225 -7.73 -7.07 30.60
CA ARG A 225 -7.39 -8.36 31.22
C ARG A 225 -7.30 -9.51 30.21
N VAL A 226 -8.31 -9.67 29.37
CA VAL A 226 -8.35 -10.74 28.36
C VAL A 226 -7.22 -10.54 27.35
N TYR A 227 -7.04 -9.30 26.89
CA TYR A 227 -6.00 -8.98 25.92
C TYR A 227 -4.59 -9.23 26.48
N ALA A 228 -4.33 -8.84 27.73
CA ALA A 228 -3.05 -9.05 28.39
C ALA A 228 -2.72 -10.55 28.58
N VAL A 229 -3.72 -11.40 28.87
CA VAL A 229 -3.51 -12.85 28.95
C VAL A 229 -3.23 -13.46 27.57
N LEU A 230 -3.94 -13.02 26.53
CA LEU A 230 -3.65 -13.47 25.16
C LEU A 230 -2.24 -13.04 24.70
N ASP A 231 -1.81 -11.82 25.06
CA ASP A 231 -0.44 -11.34 24.82
C ASP A 231 0.60 -12.16 25.59
N TYR A 232 0.29 -12.55 26.83
CA TYR A 232 1.13 -13.42 27.63
C TYR A 232 1.31 -14.79 26.97
N PHE A 233 0.23 -15.44 26.55
CA PHE A 233 0.28 -16.73 25.84
C PHE A 233 1.06 -16.62 24.53
N HIS A 234 0.74 -15.60 23.73
CA HIS A 234 1.47 -15.30 22.50
C HIS A 234 2.98 -15.09 22.75
N GLY A 235 3.33 -14.38 23.82
CA GLY A 235 4.71 -14.12 24.20
C GLY A 235 5.51 -15.37 24.55
N LEU A 236 4.85 -16.38 25.11
CA LEU A 236 5.46 -17.65 25.53
C LEU A 236 5.52 -18.72 24.44
N GLY A 237 4.97 -18.45 23.25
CA GLY A 237 5.00 -19.36 22.11
C GLY A 237 3.63 -19.92 21.79
N GLN A 238 3.54 -21.24 21.60
CA GLN A 238 2.29 -21.87 21.17
C GLN A 238 1.29 -21.99 22.32
N ILE A 239 0.05 -21.57 22.03
CA ILE A 239 -1.14 -21.83 22.85
C ILE A 239 -1.30 -23.34 23.00
N GLU A 240 -1.49 -23.82 24.21
CA GLU A 240 -1.73 -25.24 24.53
C GLU A 240 -3.22 -25.59 24.43
N ASP A 241 -3.58 -26.88 24.41
CA ASP A 241 -4.97 -27.29 24.15
C ASP A 241 -5.97 -26.75 25.18
N HIS A 242 -5.58 -26.69 26.46
CA HIS A 242 -6.41 -26.15 27.53
C HIS A 242 -6.56 -24.62 27.45
N GLU A 243 -5.51 -23.91 27.04
CA GLU A 243 -5.54 -22.46 26.77
C GLU A 243 -6.40 -22.15 25.53
N TRP A 244 -6.34 -23.01 24.50
CA TRP A 244 -7.18 -22.92 23.31
C TRP A 244 -8.67 -23.03 23.65
N GLN A 245 -9.08 -23.96 24.52
CA GLN A 245 -10.47 -24.07 24.95
C GLN A 245 -10.97 -22.78 25.63
N ALA A 246 -10.13 -22.13 26.43
CA ALA A 246 -10.48 -20.84 27.02
C ALA A 246 -10.56 -19.71 25.98
N CYS A 247 -9.70 -19.73 24.96
CA CYS A 247 -9.78 -18.80 23.83
C CYS A 247 -11.12 -18.95 23.08
N LEU A 248 -11.61 -20.18 22.89
CA LEU A 248 -12.90 -20.43 22.25
C LEU A 248 -14.07 -19.85 23.06
N ASP A 249 -14.04 -20.00 24.38
CA ASP A 249 -15.04 -19.41 25.28
C ASP A 249 -15.03 -17.87 25.18
N VAL A 250 -13.84 -17.25 25.18
CA VAL A 250 -13.69 -15.81 24.97
C VAL A 250 -14.25 -15.38 23.62
N ILE A 251 -13.91 -16.07 22.53
CA ILE A 251 -14.43 -15.78 21.19
C ILE A 251 -15.96 -15.80 21.18
N ALA A 252 -16.58 -16.79 21.83
CA ALA A 252 -18.03 -16.96 21.86
C ALA A 252 -18.78 -15.85 22.64
N ARG A 253 -18.10 -15.19 23.58
CA ARG A 253 -18.65 -14.11 24.41
C ARG A 253 -18.29 -12.71 23.90
N THR A 254 -17.29 -12.60 23.03
CA THR A 254 -16.82 -11.32 22.50
C THR A 254 -17.84 -10.69 21.54
N ASN A 255 -18.01 -9.37 21.63
CA ASN A 255 -18.77 -8.60 20.66
C ASN A 255 -18.13 -8.72 19.27
N LYS A 256 -18.95 -8.91 18.23
CA LYS A 256 -18.46 -9.09 16.86
C LYS A 256 -17.52 -7.97 16.40
N ASN A 257 -17.73 -6.74 16.88
CA ASN A 257 -16.93 -5.58 16.52
C ASN A 257 -15.53 -5.59 17.15
N TYR A 258 -15.23 -6.51 18.07
CA TYR A 258 -13.91 -6.58 18.75
C TYR A 258 -13.15 -7.87 18.43
N LEU A 259 -13.78 -8.82 17.72
CA LEU A 259 -13.12 -10.06 17.27
C LEU A 259 -11.87 -9.78 16.43
N TYR A 260 -11.86 -8.72 15.62
CA TYR A 260 -10.69 -8.34 14.81
C TYR A 260 -9.43 -8.03 15.64
N ARG A 261 -9.58 -7.70 16.93
CA ARG A 261 -8.46 -7.45 17.84
C ARG A 261 -7.95 -8.72 18.52
N LEU A 262 -8.86 -9.64 18.85
CA LEU A 262 -8.55 -10.85 19.60
C LEU A 262 -8.01 -11.97 18.70
N LEU A 263 -8.65 -12.20 17.55
CA LEU A 263 -8.34 -13.34 16.70
C LEU A 263 -6.88 -13.37 16.21
N PRO A 264 -6.23 -12.24 15.85
CA PRO A 264 -4.81 -12.25 15.49
C PRO A 264 -3.86 -12.70 16.62
N LYS A 265 -4.26 -12.55 17.89
CA LYS A 265 -3.49 -13.02 19.05
C LYS A 265 -3.68 -14.52 19.28
N ILE A 266 -4.87 -15.01 18.96
CA ILE A 266 -5.28 -16.41 19.11
C ILE A 266 -4.70 -17.28 17.98
N PHE A 267 -4.78 -16.81 16.73
CA PHE A 267 -4.34 -17.52 15.53
C PHE A 267 -2.87 -17.24 15.16
N PHE A 268 -2.00 -17.06 16.17
CA PHE A 268 -0.58 -16.82 15.93
C PHE A 268 0.16 -18.14 15.67
N VAL A 269 0.55 -18.36 14.41
CA VAL A 269 1.20 -19.60 13.97
C VAL A 269 2.61 -19.30 13.46
N GLU A 270 3.61 -19.90 14.11
CA GLU A 270 4.91 -20.20 13.52
C GLU A 270 5.01 -21.73 13.42
N PRO A 271 4.50 -22.37 12.35
CA PRO A 271 4.59 -23.81 12.23
C PRO A 271 5.99 -24.17 11.73
N SER A 272 6.83 -24.62 12.64
CA SER A 272 8.17 -25.15 12.37
C SER A 272 8.15 -26.59 11.85
N ASN A 273 7.01 -27.30 11.95
CA ASN A 273 6.88 -28.71 11.55
C ASN A 273 5.43 -29.14 11.22
N SER A 274 5.29 -30.35 10.68
CA SER A 274 4.01 -30.96 10.27
C SER A 274 3.01 -31.15 11.43
N LYS A 275 3.48 -31.45 12.64
CA LYS A 275 2.60 -31.59 13.82
C LYS A 275 1.91 -30.28 14.16
N GLN A 276 2.65 -29.17 14.14
CA GLN A 276 2.10 -27.83 14.40
C GLN A 276 1.12 -27.40 13.31
N GLN A 277 1.38 -27.75 12.04
CA GLN A 277 0.41 -27.52 10.97
C GLN A 277 -0.90 -28.30 11.18
N SER A 278 -0.83 -29.54 11.68
CA SER A 278 -2.03 -30.33 12.00
C SER A 278 -2.87 -29.68 13.10
N ILE A 279 -2.24 -29.27 14.19
CA ILE A 279 -2.93 -28.59 15.30
C ILE A 279 -3.63 -27.33 14.79
N GLU A 280 -2.96 -26.57 13.94
CA GLU A 280 -3.51 -25.33 13.41
C GLU A 280 -4.69 -25.57 12.46
N LYS A 281 -4.62 -26.60 11.62
CA LYS A 281 -5.76 -27.02 10.79
C LYS A 281 -6.97 -27.37 11.65
N ASP A 282 -6.77 -28.09 12.75
CA ASP A 282 -7.84 -28.45 13.68
C ASP A 282 -8.44 -27.22 14.36
N ARG A 283 -7.63 -26.20 14.66
CA ARG A 283 -8.08 -24.92 15.24
C ARG A 283 -8.91 -24.11 14.25
N ILE A 284 -8.42 -23.99 13.02
CA ILE A 284 -9.15 -23.37 11.91
C ILE A 284 -10.51 -24.05 11.71
N ASP A 285 -10.52 -25.39 11.70
CA ASP A 285 -11.75 -26.18 11.55
C ASP A 285 -12.72 -25.98 12.70
N THR A 286 -12.20 -25.94 13.93
CA THR A 286 -12.99 -25.73 15.14
C THR A 286 -13.64 -24.35 15.13
N PHE A 287 -12.89 -23.30 14.80
CA PHE A 287 -13.43 -21.95 14.71
C PHE A 287 -14.46 -21.80 13.59
N ALA A 288 -14.18 -22.34 12.40
CA ALA A 288 -15.15 -22.35 11.30
C ALA A 288 -16.46 -23.06 11.70
N LYS A 289 -16.36 -24.19 12.40
CA LYS A 289 -17.52 -24.90 12.94
C LYS A 289 -18.30 -24.06 13.96
N LEU A 290 -17.63 -23.34 14.87
CA LEU A 290 -18.31 -22.46 15.82
C LEU A 290 -19.08 -21.34 15.13
N ILE A 291 -18.56 -20.79 14.03
CA ILE A 291 -19.28 -19.79 13.23
C ILE A 291 -20.51 -20.42 12.58
N LEU A 292 -20.37 -21.59 11.95
CA LEU A 292 -21.47 -22.32 11.32
C LEU A 292 -22.56 -22.71 12.33
N ASP A 293 -22.18 -23.05 13.56
CA ASP A 293 -23.08 -23.35 14.67
C ASP A 293 -23.76 -22.10 15.26
N GLY A 294 -23.43 -20.89 14.79
CA GLY A 294 -23.96 -19.64 15.35
C GLY A 294 -23.48 -19.36 16.79
N LYS A 295 -22.28 -19.80 17.14
CA LYS A 295 -21.71 -19.64 18.50
C LYS A 295 -20.72 -18.48 18.63
N VAL A 296 -20.43 -17.78 17.54
CA VAL A 296 -19.46 -16.67 17.51
C VAL A 296 -20.17 -15.35 17.24
N GLY A 297 -19.76 -14.31 17.97
CA GLY A 297 -20.27 -12.95 17.82
C GLY A 297 -21.44 -12.67 18.76
N ARG A 298 -21.25 -11.66 19.61
CA ARG A 298 -22.29 -11.06 20.45
C ARG A 298 -22.53 -9.59 20.10
N PRO A 299 -23.69 -8.99 20.45
CA PRO A 299 -24.90 -9.67 20.89
C PRO A 299 -25.57 -10.49 19.78
N MET A 300 -25.21 -10.23 18.52
CA MET A 300 -25.67 -10.98 17.35
C MET A 300 -24.55 -11.84 16.79
N THR A 301 -24.90 -13.07 16.43
CA THR A 301 -23.99 -14.03 15.80
C THR A 301 -23.49 -13.48 14.47
N ILE A 302 -22.23 -13.74 14.16
CA ILE A 302 -21.68 -13.38 12.86
C ILE A 302 -22.09 -14.41 11.79
N ASP A 303 -22.23 -13.94 10.56
CA ASP A 303 -22.35 -14.84 9.42
C ASP A 303 -20.99 -15.47 9.05
N PHE A 304 -21.04 -16.50 8.21
CA PHE A 304 -19.87 -17.28 7.84
C PHE A 304 -18.86 -16.47 7.01
N ASP A 305 -19.33 -15.56 6.16
CA ASP A 305 -18.47 -14.74 5.29
C ASP A 305 -17.65 -13.75 6.13
N PHE A 306 -18.29 -13.07 7.08
CA PHE A 306 -17.60 -12.18 8.02
C PHE A 306 -16.65 -12.95 8.93
N GLY A 307 -17.05 -14.13 9.40
CA GLY A 307 -16.15 -15.02 10.14
C GLY A 307 -14.92 -15.43 9.34
N MET A 308 -15.09 -15.75 8.06
CA MET A 308 -13.99 -16.09 7.15
C MET A 308 -13.08 -14.88 6.88
N GLU A 309 -13.63 -13.68 6.67
CA GLU A 309 -12.84 -12.44 6.57
C GLU A 309 -11.93 -12.27 7.79
N LEU A 310 -12.51 -12.36 8.99
CA LEU A 310 -11.78 -12.21 10.24
C LEU A 310 -10.68 -13.27 10.38
N LEU A 311 -10.96 -14.51 9.96
CA LEU A 311 -9.99 -15.60 10.00
C LEU A 311 -8.82 -15.33 9.04
N LEU A 312 -9.08 -15.00 7.77
CA LEU A 312 -8.03 -14.67 6.79
C LEU A 312 -7.14 -13.54 7.30
N ARG A 313 -7.75 -12.49 7.86
CA ARG A 313 -7.03 -11.37 8.45
C ARG A 313 -6.18 -11.77 9.66
N SER A 314 -6.63 -12.74 10.44
CA SER A 314 -5.94 -13.19 11.66
C SER A 314 -4.79 -14.14 11.37
N LEU A 315 -4.93 -14.95 10.32
CA LEU A 315 -3.89 -15.84 9.81
C LEU A 315 -2.79 -15.09 9.04
N LYS A 316 -2.98 -13.79 8.80
CA LYS A 316 -1.97 -12.85 8.31
C LYS A 316 -1.00 -12.49 9.44
N SER A 317 -0.04 -13.35 9.76
CA SER A 317 1.02 -13.04 10.74
C SER A 317 2.17 -12.27 10.09
N TYR A 318 2.67 -11.23 10.75
CA TYR A 318 3.86 -10.46 10.33
C TYR A 318 5.10 -11.32 10.07
N LYS A 319 5.14 -12.54 10.61
CA LYS A 319 6.26 -13.49 10.50
C LYS A 319 5.99 -14.68 9.58
N SER A 320 4.76 -14.89 9.12
CA SER A 320 4.41 -15.97 8.18
C SER A 320 4.42 -15.51 6.72
N LYS A 321 5.02 -14.34 6.44
CA LYS A 321 5.07 -13.73 5.09
C LYS A 321 5.60 -14.70 4.03
N ASP A 322 6.50 -15.60 4.40
CA ASP A 322 7.11 -16.53 3.45
C ASP A 322 6.22 -17.74 3.11
N ASN A 323 5.18 -18.03 3.90
CA ASN A 323 4.29 -19.17 3.63
C ASN A 323 2.90 -19.03 4.30
N PRO A 324 1.93 -18.37 3.64
CA PRO A 324 0.58 -18.16 4.17
C PRO A 324 -0.34 -19.38 3.99
N TRP A 325 0.19 -20.60 4.10
CA TRP A 325 -0.55 -21.85 3.88
C TRP A 325 -1.83 -21.96 4.73
N ALA A 326 -1.84 -21.42 5.95
CA ALA A 326 -2.96 -21.54 6.87
C ALA A 326 -4.19 -20.80 6.35
N ALA A 327 -3.99 -19.58 5.82
CA ALA A 327 -5.05 -18.79 5.22
C ALA A 327 -5.57 -19.43 3.93
N VAL A 328 -4.67 -19.99 3.13
CA VAL A 328 -5.02 -20.73 1.90
C VAL A 328 -5.82 -21.99 2.22
N TYR A 329 -5.36 -22.80 3.18
CA TYR A 329 -6.08 -23.97 3.68
C TYR A 329 -7.48 -23.60 4.16
N ALA A 330 -7.60 -22.55 4.97
CA ALA A 330 -8.88 -22.10 5.49
C ALA A 330 -9.83 -21.73 4.33
N TYR A 331 -9.37 -20.94 3.36
CA TYR A 331 -10.20 -20.54 2.24
C TYR A 331 -10.58 -21.74 1.35
N GLU A 332 -9.62 -22.54 0.92
CA GLU A 332 -9.88 -23.69 0.03
C GLU A 332 -10.86 -24.70 0.64
N LYS A 333 -10.72 -24.98 1.93
CA LYS A 333 -11.60 -25.92 2.64
C LYS A 333 -13.02 -25.40 2.77
N PHE A 334 -13.17 -24.11 3.03
CA PHE A 334 -14.46 -23.53 3.40
C PHE A 334 -15.12 -22.67 2.33
N ARG A 335 -14.50 -22.43 1.17
CA ARG A 335 -15.06 -21.60 0.08
C ARG A 335 -16.45 -22.04 -0.38
N ASN A 336 -16.76 -23.33 -0.34
CA ASN A 336 -18.07 -23.86 -0.73
C ASN A 336 -19.19 -23.56 0.30
N LYS A 337 -18.84 -23.00 1.47
CA LYS A 337 -19.77 -22.55 2.50
C LYS A 337 -20.01 -21.04 2.47
N LEU A 338 -19.23 -20.29 1.67
CA LEU A 338 -19.38 -18.85 1.54
C LEU A 338 -20.66 -18.51 0.78
N LYS A 339 -21.35 -17.46 1.25
CA LYS A 339 -22.52 -16.88 0.59
C LYS A 339 -22.15 -15.75 -0.36
N HIS A 340 -20.91 -15.27 -0.31
CA HIS A 340 -20.38 -14.15 -1.07
C HIS A 340 -21.15 -12.84 -0.84
N THR A 341 -21.54 -12.58 0.41
CA THR A 341 -22.21 -11.33 0.83
C THR A 341 -21.22 -10.22 1.19
N ASN A 342 -19.95 -10.56 1.45
CA ASN A 342 -18.90 -9.60 1.79
C ASN A 342 -17.65 -9.79 0.91
N SER A 343 -17.89 -9.98 -0.39
CA SER A 343 -16.87 -10.43 -1.33
C SER A 343 -15.72 -9.46 -1.54
N ALA A 344 -15.93 -8.15 -1.37
CA ALA A 344 -14.87 -7.17 -1.43
C ALA A 344 -13.83 -7.40 -0.32
N LYS A 345 -14.28 -7.66 0.91
CA LYS A 345 -13.37 -7.95 2.03
C LYS A 345 -12.68 -9.29 1.89
N LEU A 346 -13.39 -10.30 1.40
CA LEU A 346 -12.79 -11.60 1.06
C LEU A 346 -11.71 -11.45 -0.02
N HIS A 347 -11.99 -10.68 -1.07
CA HIS A 347 -11.04 -10.39 -2.15
C HIS A 347 -9.80 -9.67 -1.62
N SER A 348 -9.98 -8.60 -0.85
CA SER A 348 -8.89 -7.85 -0.22
C SER A 348 -8.02 -8.72 0.70
N GLY A 349 -8.64 -9.65 1.43
CA GLY A 349 -7.94 -10.64 2.25
C GLY A 349 -7.07 -11.59 1.42
N LEU A 350 -7.61 -12.14 0.32
CA LEU A 350 -6.87 -13.00 -0.61
C LEU A 350 -5.75 -12.25 -1.34
N GLU A 351 -6.01 -11.02 -1.78
CA GLU A 351 -5.03 -10.17 -2.45
C GLU A 351 -3.86 -9.86 -1.52
N THR A 352 -4.16 -9.53 -0.27
CA THR A 352 -3.13 -9.32 0.75
C THR A 352 -2.20 -10.53 0.87
N ILE A 353 -2.77 -11.73 0.88
CA ILE A 353 -2.00 -12.99 0.92
C ILE A 353 -1.18 -13.16 -0.37
N TYR A 354 -1.75 -12.82 -1.53
CA TYR A 354 -1.09 -12.87 -2.83
C TYR A 354 0.14 -11.94 -2.90
N ARG A 355 0.01 -10.72 -2.37
CA ARG A 355 1.11 -9.74 -2.34
C ARG A 355 2.27 -10.19 -1.45
N GLU A 356 1.99 -10.90 -0.37
CA GLU A 356 3.01 -11.39 0.57
C GLU A 356 3.67 -12.70 0.11
N ALA A 357 2.95 -13.53 -0.65
CA ALA A 357 3.46 -14.82 -1.12
C ALA A 357 4.71 -14.66 -2.03
N ARG A 358 5.75 -15.46 -1.77
CA ARG A 358 6.93 -15.57 -2.66
C ARG A 358 6.83 -16.69 -3.67
N ASP A 359 6.10 -17.76 -3.35
CA ASP A 359 5.91 -18.91 -4.24
C ASP A 359 4.95 -18.55 -5.39
N LEU A 360 5.44 -18.65 -6.63
CA LEU A 360 4.66 -18.39 -7.84
C LEU A 360 3.49 -19.36 -8.02
N LYS A 361 3.62 -20.63 -7.59
CA LYS A 361 2.51 -21.58 -7.62
C LYS A 361 1.40 -21.16 -6.69
N LEU A 362 1.77 -20.66 -5.50
CA LEU A 362 0.80 -20.14 -4.55
C LEU A 362 0.10 -18.89 -5.07
N LYS A 363 0.84 -17.97 -5.71
CA LYS A 363 0.27 -16.79 -6.38
C LYS A 363 -0.74 -17.19 -7.46
N ALA A 364 -0.44 -18.20 -8.26
CA ALA A 364 -1.38 -18.75 -9.24
C ALA A 364 -2.64 -19.31 -8.57
N THR A 365 -2.51 -20.12 -7.51
CA THR A 365 -3.66 -20.61 -6.73
C THR A 365 -4.52 -19.48 -6.20
N LEU A 366 -3.92 -18.45 -5.59
CA LEU A 366 -4.65 -17.31 -5.05
C LEU A 366 -5.37 -16.51 -6.14
N THR A 367 -4.78 -16.42 -7.33
CA THR A 367 -5.38 -15.80 -8.50
C THR A 367 -6.66 -16.54 -8.92
N HIS A 368 -6.63 -17.87 -8.97
CA HIS A 368 -7.83 -18.70 -9.22
C HIS A 368 -8.90 -18.47 -8.15
N LEU A 369 -8.52 -18.45 -6.87
CA LEU A 369 -9.46 -18.25 -5.76
C LEU A 369 -10.11 -16.85 -5.80
N MET A 370 -9.33 -15.82 -6.15
CA MET A 370 -9.85 -14.46 -6.33
C MET A 370 -10.82 -14.38 -7.52
N ALA A 371 -10.49 -15.03 -8.64
CA ALA A 371 -11.38 -15.07 -9.81
C ALA A 371 -12.69 -15.81 -9.50
N GLU A 372 -12.62 -16.94 -8.81
CA GLU A 372 -13.80 -17.69 -8.32
C GLU A 372 -14.67 -16.83 -7.41
N ASN A 373 -14.06 -16.08 -6.48
CA ASN A 373 -14.78 -15.14 -5.62
C ASN A 373 -15.52 -14.10 -6.46
N VAL A 374 -14.89 -13.49 -7.46
CA VAL A 374 -15.56 -12.53 -8.37
C VAL A 374 -16.74 -13.18 -9.08
N GLN A 375 -16.55 -14.40 -9.61
CA GLN A 375 -17.58 -15.12 -10.37
C GLN A 375 -18.82 -15.46 -9.51
N LYS A 376 -18.62 -15.83 -8.24
CA LYS A 376 -19.70 -16.23 -7.33
C LYS A 376 -20.40 -15.06 -6.62
N SER A 377 -19.85 -13.85 -6.75
CA SER A 377 -20.35 -12.68 -6.03
C SER A 377 -21.46 -11.95 -6.78
N GLU A 378 -22.30 -11.25 -6.02
CA GLU A 378 -23.11 -10.19 -6.60
C GLU A 378 -22.25 -8.96 -6.90
N PRO A 379 -22.42 -8.32 -8.08
CA PRO A 379 -21.64 -7.15 -8.43
C PRO A 379 -21.86 -6.01 -7.44
N SER A 380 -20.77 -5.40 -6.97
CA SER A 380 -20.82 -4.22 -6.10
C SER A 380 -19.72 -3.22 -6.43
N TYR A 381 -19.90 -1.98 -5.98
CA TYR A 381 -18.89 -0.94 -6.12
C TYR A 381 -17.60 -1.32 -5.39
N GLU A 382 -17.72 -1.79 -4.15
CA GLU A 382 -16.58 -2.12 -3.30
C GLU A 382 -15.75 -3.25 -3.91
N LEU A 383 -16.40 -4.30 -4.44
CA LEU A 383 -15.69 -5.39 -5.09
C LEU A 383 -15.08 -4.93 -6.43
N GLY A 384 -15.80 -4.12 -7.20
CA GLY A 384 -15.27 -3.50 -8.42
C GLY A 384 -14.00 -2.69 -8.18
N LYS A 385 -13.93 -1.95 -7.07
CA LYS A 385 -12.72 -1.23 -6.68
C LYS A 385 -11.54 -2.17 -6.41
N GLU A 386 -11.72 -3.18 -5.56
CA GLU A 386 -10.65 -4.14 -5.23
C GLU A 386 -10.17 -4.90 -6.49
N ILE A 387 -11.08 -5.23 -7.41
CA ILE A 387 -10.74 -5.84 -8.71
C ILE A 387 -9.85 -4.92 -9.54
N VAL A 388 -10.19 -3.64 -9.66
CA VAL A 388 -9.41 -2.67 -10.45
C VAL A 388 -8.03 -2.51 -9.84
N ASP A 389 -7.94 -2.31 -8.52
CA ASP A 389 -6.68 -2.19 -7.79
C ASP A 389 -5.81 -3.44 -7.99
N PHE A 390 -6.41 -4.64 -7.98
CA PHE A 390 -5.69 -5.89 -8.21
C PHE A 390 -5.17 -6.01 -9.65
N ILE A 391 -5.98 -5.69 -10.67
CA ILE A 391 -5.54 -5.73 -12.09
C ILE A 391 -4.39 -4.74 -12.32
N GLU A 392 -4.48 -3.53 -11.79
CA GLU A 392 -3.44 -2.51 -11.92
C GLU A 392 -2.16 -2.89 -11.17
N SER A 393 -2.27 -3.64 -10.08
CA SER A 393 -1.09 -4.13 -9.34
C SER A 393 -0.14 -4.95 -10.22
N PHE A 394 -0.65 -5.73 -11.18
CA PHE A 394 0.19 -6.47 -12.12
C PHE A 394 1.04 -5.55 -12.99
N LYS A 395 0.48 -4.43 -13.45
CA LYS A 395 1.22 -3.45 -14.26
C LYS A 395 2.36 -2.83 -13.45
N HIS A 396 2.10 -2.50 -12.19
CA HIS A 396 3.09 -1.96 -11.28
C HIS A 396 4.22 -2.96 -11.00
N GLU A 397 3.88 -4.22 -10.71
CA GLU A 397 4.87 -5.26 -10.45
C GLU A 397 5.70 -5.60 -11.70
N ILE A 398 5.09 -5.65 -12.89
CA ILE A 398 5.83 -5.85 -14.15
C ILE A 398 6.76 -4.66 -14.43
N SER A 399 6.28 -3.43 -14.27
CA SER A 399 7.09 -2.23 -14.54
C SER A 399 8.32 -2.14 -13.64
N LYS A 400 8.24 -2.58 -12.38
CA LYS A 400 9.40 -2.60 -11.48
C LYS A 400 10.48 -3.58 -11.94
N LEU A 401 10.07 -4.70 -12.52
CA LEU A 401 10.97 -5.76 -12.97
C LEU A 401 11.59 -5.47 -14.34
N ASP A 402 10.89 -4.70 -15.19
CA ASP A 402 11.42 -4.29 -16.51
C ASP A 402 12.60 -3.30 -16.38
N ASP A 403 12.75 -2.67 -15.22
CA ASP A 403 13.88 -1.80 -14.87
C ASP A 403 15.10 -2.60 -14.32
N GLU A 404 14.96 -3.91 -14.05
CA GLU A 404 15.98 -4.80 -13.46
C GLU A 404 16.52 -5.82 -14.52
N GLU A 405 17.73 -6.36 -14.35
CA GLU A 405 18.47 -7.16 -15.36
C GLU A 405 17.75 -8.48 -15.78
N ASP A 406 18.22 -9.14 -16.85
CA ASP A 406 17.62 -10.28 -17.61
C ASP A 406 17.01 -11.46 -16.78
N ASP A 407 17.31 -11.58 -15.49
CA ASP A 407 16.84 -12.66 -14.60
C ASP A 407 15.32 -12.59 -14.29
N ASP A 408 14.66 -11.45 -14.55
CA ASP A 408 13.24 -11.24 -14.19
C ASP A 408 12.21 -11.59 -15.27
N ILE A 409 12.64 -12.00 -16.47
CA ILE A 409 11.75 -12.33 -17.59
C ILE A 409 10.76 -13.46 -17.21
N ALA A 410 11.22 -14.45 -16.43
CA ALA A 410 10.36 -15.56 -15.97
C ALA A 410 9.26 -15.07 -15.01
N LEU A 411 9.59 -14.09 -14.16
CA LEU A 411 8.68 -13.52 -13.18
C LEU A 411 7.64 -12.61 -13.86
N ILE A 412 8.06 -11.78 -14.81
CA ILE A 412 7.16 -10.97 -15.66
C ILE A 412 6.15 -11.88 -16.37
N LYS A 413 6.62 -12.95 -17.03
CA LYS A 413 5.74 -13.94 -17.69
C LYS A 413 4.76 -14.59 -16.71
N SER A 414 5.20 -14.89 -15.49
CA SER A 414 4.31 -15.44 -14.45
C SER A 414 3.23 -14.44 -14.05
N TYR A 415 3.57 -13.16 -13.89
CA TYR A 415 2.59 -12.12 -13.56
C TYR A 415 1.59 -11.87 -14.69
N GLU A 416 2.06 -11.86 -15.94
CA GLU A 416 1.17 -11.79 -17.10
C GLU A 416 0.23 -12.99 -17.19
N ALA A 417 0.73 -14.20 -16.95
CA ALA A 417 -0.07 -15.42 -16.94
C ALA A 417 -1.14 -15.39 -15.84
N ASN A 418 -0.79 -14.93 -14.64
CA ASN A 418 -1.75 -14.77 -13.54
C ASN A 418 -2.80 -13.71 -13.88
N ARG A 419 -2.42 -12.54 -14.43
CA ARG A 419 -3.36 -11.52 -14.88
C ARG A 419 -4.35 -12.10 -15.90
N GLN A 420 -3.86 -12.79 -16.93
CA GLN A 420 -4.72 -13.39 -17.97
C GLN A 420 -5.65 -14.46 -17.38
N THR A 421 -5.16 -15.26 -16.45
CA THR A 421 -5.97 -16.26 -15.73
C THR A 421 -7.09 -15.58 -14.95
N PHE A 422 -6.78 -14.55 -14.17
CA PHE A 422 -7.77 -13.79 -13.42
C PHE A 422 -8.85 -13.19 -14.31
N LEU A 423 -8.45 -12.51 -15.40
CA LEU A 423 -9.36 -11.89 -16.35
C LEU A 423 -10.31 -12.92 -16.98
N LYS A 424 -9.76 -14.06 -17.40
CA LYS A 424 -10.52 -15.14 -18.04
C LYS A 424 -11.50 -15.81 -17.09
N GLU A 425 -11.04 -16.18 -15.89
CA GLU A 425 -11.84 -16.99 -14.96
C GLU A 425 -12.89 -16.17 -14.18
N SER A 426 -12.67 -14.87 -14.01
CA SER A 426 -13.67 -13.97 -13.41
C SER A 426 -14.95 -13.86 -14.26
N GLY A 427 -14.87 -14.18 -15.56
CA GLY A 427 -16.01 -14.26 -16.48
C GLY A 427 -16.79 -12.94 -16.61
N GLU A 428 -18.08 -13.05 -16.92
CA GLU A 428 -18.95 -11.87 -17.13
C GLU A 428 -19.12 -10.99 -15.88
N LYS A 429 -18.94 -11.56 -14.68
CA LYS A 429 -19.09 -10.82 -13.42
C LYS A 429 -17.95 -9.82 -13.24
N LEU A 430 -16.82 -9.99 -13.93
CA LEU A 430 -15.71 -9.04 -13.92
C LEU A 430 -16.16 -7.64 -14.38
N GLY A 431 -16.69 -7.54 -15.60
CA GLY A 431 -17.15 -6.26 -16.16
C GLY A 431 -18.36 -5.69 -15.42
N LYS A 432 -19.27 -6.55 -14.95
CA LYS A 432 -20.44 -6.14 -14.13
C LYS A 432 -20.03 -5.51 -12.80
N ASN A 433 -18.88 -5.88 -12.22
CA ASN A 433 -18.34 -5.19 -11.05
C ASN A 433 -17.64 -3.88 -11.44
N ILE A 434 -16.83 -3.90 -12.51
CA ILE A 434 -16.05 -2.73 -12.94
C ILE A 434 -16.96 -1.57 -13.36
N ILE A 435 -18.12 -1.81 -13.97
CA ILE A 435 -19.04 -0.74 -14.38
C ILE A 435 -19.65 0.04 -13.20
N ILE A 436 -19.72 -0.56 -12.00
CA ILE A 436 -20.34 0.09 -10.84
C ILE A 436 -19.33 1.09 -10.26
N THR A 437 -19.56 2.38 -10.45
CA THR A 437 -18.80 3.47 -9.83
C THR A 437 -19.73 4.53 -9.21
N HIS A 438 -19.26 5.17 -8.14
CA HIS A 438 -19.93 6.31 -7.51
C HIS A 438 -19.43 7.66 -8.03
N GLN A 439 -18.33 7.69 -8.80
CA GLN A 439 -17.61 8.92 -9.12
C GLN A 439 -17.30 9.00 -10.62
N GLU A 440 -17.75 10.08 -11.27
CA GLU A 440 -17.64 10.23 -12.73
C GLU A 440 -16.18 10.20 -13.23
N TYR A 441 -15.23 10.69 -12.44
CA TYR A 441 -13.82 10.70 -12.82
C TYR A 441 -13.22 9.29 -12.92
N GLU A 442 -13.78 8.29 -12.22
CA GLU A 442 -13.33 6.90 -12.30
C GLU A 442 -13.72 6.26 -13.64
N ASN A 443 -14.78 6.76 -14.30
CA ASN A 443 -15.26 6.21 -15.57
C ASN A 443 -14.15 6.17 -16.61
N LYS A 444 -13.37 7.26 -16.76
CA LYS A 444 -12.31 7.31 -17.78
C LYS A 444 -11.24 6.25 -17.52
N ALA A 445 -10.81 6.09 -16.27
CA ALA A 445 -9.82 5.09 -15.89
C ALA A 445 -10.34 3.66 -16.13
N ARG A 446 -11.56 3.38 -15.69
CA ARG A 446 -12.19 2.06 -15.85
C ARG A 446 -12.52 1.73 -17.32
N THR A 447 -12.98 2.69 -18.13
CA THR A 447 -13.15 2.50 -19.58
C THR A 447 -11.82 2.13 -20.23
N ASN A 448 -10.74 2.83 -19.89
CA ASN A 448 -9.41 2.52 -20.42
C ASN A 448 -8.96 1.12 -20.02
N LEU A 449 -9.14 0.73 -18.76
CA LEU A 449 -8.86 -0.61 -18.26
C LEU A 449 -9.62 -1.68 -19.08
N CYS A 450 -10.93 -1.48 -19.29
CA CYS A 450 -11.75 -2.42 -20.06
C CYS A 450 -11.30 -2.53 -21.52
N ILE A 451 -10.87 -1.43 -22.14
CA ILE A 451 -10.35 -1.45 -23.52
C ILE A 451 -8.98 -2.14 -23.59
N GLU A 452 -8.05 -1.77 -22.70
CA GLU A 452 -6.68 -2.30 -22.65
C GLU A 452 -6.68 -3.82 -22.47
N TYR A 453 -7.55 -4.32 -21.59
CA TYR A 453 -7.65 -5.75 -21.26
C TYR A 453 -8.81 -6.49 -21.93
N GLN A 454 -9.50 -5.84 -22.88
CA GLN A 454 -10.63 -6.42 -23.63
C GLN A 454 -11.74 -7.00 -22.72
N ILE A 455 -12.02 -6.33 -21.61
CA ILE A 455 -13.07 -6.72 -20.65
C ILE A 455 -14.41 -6.18 -21.15
N ASP A 456 -15.43 -7.04 -21.21
CA ASP A 456 -16.79 -6.60 -21.52
C ASP A 456 -17.42 -5.87 -20.33
N CYS A 457 -17.33 -4.55 -20.35
CA CYS A 457 -17.88 -3.67 -19.32
C CYS A 457 -19.20 -3.00 -19.74
N GLY A 458 -19.95 -3.59 -20.69
CA GLY A 458 -21.26 -3.09 -21.11
C GLY A 458 -21.26 -1.61 -21.48
N GLU A 459 -22.10 -0.80 -20.82
CA GLU A 459 -22.27 0.62 -21.15
C GLU A 459 -21.02 1.50 -20.88
N LEU A 460 -20.03 1.00 -20.15
CA LEU A 460 -18.81 1.76 -19.89
C LEU A 460 -17.93 1.92 -21.14
N VAL A 461 -17.96 0.93 -22.03
CA VAL A 461 -17.28 0.96 -23.32
C VAL A 461 -18.34 1.20 -24.41
N PRO A 462 -18.31 2.34 -25.13
CA PRO A 462 -19.31 2.61 -26.13
C PRO A 462 -19.36 1.52 -27.22
N ASN A 463 -20.56 1.06 -27.56
CA ASN A 463 -20.76 0.23 -28.74
C ASN A 463 -20.73 1.09 -30.03
N GLN A 464 -20.81 0.46 -31.19
CA GLN A 464 -20.74 1.15 -32.49
C GLN A 464 -21.79 2.26 -32.62
N GLU A 465 -23.05 1.99 -32.30
CA GLU A 465 -24.14 2.97 -32.38
C GLU A 465 -23.91 4.18 -31.46
N ARG A 466 -23.44 3.93 -30.22
CA ARG A 466 -23.12 4.99 -29.28
C ARG A 466 -21.94 5.82 -29.76
N PHE A 467 -20.91 5.21 -30.35
CA PHE A 467 -19.83 5.95 -30.98
C PHE A 467 -20.32 6.83 -32.13
N GLN A 468 -21.19 6.33 -33.01
CA GLN A 468 -21.77 7.14 -34.09
C GLN A 468 -22.47 8.38 -33.54
N LYS A 469 -23.28 8.21 -32.48
CA LYS A 469 -23.96 9.33 -31.80
C LYS A 469 -22.99 10.31 -31.14
N LEU A 470 -21.89 9.83 -30.56
CA LEU A 470 -20.87 10.68 -29.94
C LEU A 470 -20.07 11.46 -31.00
N LEU A 471 -19.68 10.80 -32.09
CA LEU A 471 -18.96 11.42 -33.21
C LEU A 471 -19.84 12.44 -33.96
N SER A 472 -21.16 12.26 -33.98
CA SER A 472 -22.09 13.24 -34.56
C SER A 472 -22.51 14.36 -33.60
N SER A 473 -22.02 14.37 -32.36
CA SER A 473 -22.38 15.37 -31.33
C SER A 473 -22.05 16.79 -31.78
N LYS A 474 -22.87 17.78 -31.38
CA LYS A 474 -22.52 19.21 -31.58
C LYS A 474 -21.46 19.71 -30.59
N LYS A 475 -21.15 18.94 -29.54
CA LYS A 475 -20.13 19.29 -28.53
C LYS A 475 -18.76 18.70 -28.93
N PRO A 476 -17.71 19.53 -29.12
CA PRO A 476 -16.37 19.08 -29.51
C PRO A 476 -15.79 18.05 -28.54
N GLU A 477 -15.89 18.33 -27.24
CA GLU A 477 -15.39 17.45 -26.16
C GLU A 477 -15.96 16.02 -26.24
N LYS A 478 -17.22 15.84 -26.68
CA LYS A 478 -17.81 14.51 -26.82
C LYS A 478 -17.23 13.75 -28.02
N ARG A 479 -16.94 14.45 -29.11
CA ARG A 479 -16.28 13.87 -30.29
C ARG A 479 -14.83 13.52 -29.95
N GLU A 480 -14.12 14.44 -29.30
CA GLU A 480 -12.73 14.25 -28.87
C GLU A 480 -12.60 13.04 -27.94
N ASN A 481 -13.39 12.97 -26.87
CA ASN A 481 -13.40 11.82 -25.97
C ASN A 481 -13.71 10.50 -26.70
N ALA A 482 -14.61 10.50 -27.68
CA ALA A 482 -14.90 9.31 -28.48
C ALA A 482 -13.69 8.91 -29.36
N LEU A 483 -13.01 9.88 -29.96
CA LEU A 483 -11.82 9.65 -30.78
C LEU A 483 -10.65 9.13 -29.94
N GLU A 484 -10.42 9.68 -28.74
CA GLU A 484 -9.41 9.17 -27.80
C GLU A 484 -9.60 7.67 -27.48
N LEU A 485 -10.85 7.22 -27.36
CA LEU A 485 -11.16 5.81 -27.16
C LEU A 485 -10.95 4.98 -28.44
N LEU A 486 -11.32 5.52 -29.61
CA LEU A 486 -11.16 4.83 -30.90
C LEU A 486 -9.69 4.62 -31.29
N ILE A 487 -8.79 5.53 -30.90
CA ILE A 487 -7.33 5.33 -31.03
C ILE A 487 -6.90 4.02 -30.36
N LYS A 488 -7.51 3.66 -29.22
CA LYS A 488 -7.24 2.42 -28.48
C LYS A 488 -8.04 1.22 -28.98
N MET A 489 -8.95 1.42 -29.94
CA MET A 489 -9.84 0.39 -30.48
C MET A 489 -9.81 0.33 -32.02
N PRO A 490 -8.67 -0.06 -32.65
CA PRO A 490 -8.50 0.02 -34.11
C PRO A 490 -9.59 -0.69 -34.92
N LYS A 491 -10.09 -1.84 -34.43
CA LYS A 491 -11.19 -2.58 -35.10
C LYS A 491 -12.51 -1.81 -35.09
N MET A 492 -12.79 -1.04 -34.03
CA MET A 492 -13.98 -0.19 -33.95
C MET A 492 -13.78 1.09 -34.77
N ALA A 493 -12.60 1.70 -34.71
CA ALA A 493 -12.24 2.85 -35.53
C ALA A 493 -12.42 2.55 -37.03
N ALA A 494 -12.01 1.36 -37.49
CA ALA A 494 -12.17 0.94 -38.89
C ALA A 494 -13.64 0.83 -39.31
N LYS A 495 -14.55 0.47 -38.40
CA LYS A 495 -16.00 0.43 -38.68
C LYS A 495 -16.65 1.81 -38.74
N LEU A 496 -15.97 2.82 -38.21
CA LEU A 496 -16.45 4.19 -38.05
C LEU A 496 -15.60 5.19 -38.83
N GLU A 497 -14.86 4.71 -39.83
CA GLU A 497 -13.92 5.51 -40.61
C GLU A 497 -14.61 6.73 -41.23
N ASN A 498 -15.80 6.55 -41.80
CA ASN A 498 -16.57 7.64 -42.41
C ASN A 498 -16.99 8.71 -41.38
N GLU A 499 -17.41 8.29 -40.19
CA GLU A 499 -17.77 9.19 -39.10
C GLU A 499 -16.55 9.96 -38.59
N ILE A 500 -15.37 9.34 -38.53
CA ILE A 500 -14.11 10.02 -38.18
C ILE A 500 -13.74 11.06 -39.25
N ILE A 501 -13.87 10.72 -40.54
CA ILE A 501 -13.65 11.68 -41.65
C ILE A 501 -14.62 12.86 -41.52
N GLN A 502 -15.90 12.60 -41.24
CA GLN A 502 -16.91 13.63 -41.07
C GLN A 502 -16.57 14.57 -39.89
N CYS A 503 -15.95 14.07 -38.81
CA CYS A 503 -15.47 14.92 -37.72
C CYS A 503 -14.45 15.97 -38.19
N ILE A 504 -13.49 15.57 -39.02
CA ILE A 504 -12.48 16.48 -39.58
C ILE A 504 -13.16 17.51 -40.50
N GLN A 505 -14.05 17.06 -41.38
CA GLN A 505 -14.75 17.93 -42.33
C GLN A 505 -15.68 18.93 -41.63
N ASP A 506 -16.39 18.52 -40.58
CA ASP A 506 -17.24 19.40 -39.80
C ASP A 506 -16.43 20.49 -39.10
N ALA A 507 -15.27 20.15 -38.53
CA ALA A 507 -14.39 21.12 -37.88
C ALA A 507 -13.82 22.12 -38.90
N MET A 508 -13.27 21.62 -40.01
CA MET A 508 -12.70 22.45 -41.07
C MET A 508 -13.71 23.35 -41.79
N SER A 509 -14.99 22.96 -41.81
CA SER A 509 -16.09 23.77 -42.37
C SER A 509 -16.74 24.72 -41.36
N GLY A 510 -16.29 24.71 -40.10
CA GLY A 510 -16.83 25.55 -39.02
C GLY A 510 -18.21 25.11 -38.52
N LYS A 511 -18.66 23.89 -38.86
CA LYS A 511 -19.92 23.31 -38.31
C LYS A 511 -19.78 22.95 -36.84
N ILE A 512 -18.56 22.71 -36.38
CA ILE A 512 -18.21 22.53 -34.98
C ILE A 512 -16.96 23.37 -34.65
N GLU A 513 -16.78 23.71 -33.38
CA GLU A 513 -15.60 24.42 -32.93
C GLU A 513 -14.33 23.65 -33.29
N ASP A 514 -13.43 24.35 -33.98
CA ASP A 514 -12.17 23.80 -34.46
C ASP A 514 -11.08 23.91 -33.38
N THR A 515 -10.95 22.85 -32.59
CA THR A 515 -9.88 22.72 -31.59
C THR A 515 -8.77 21.81 -32.13
N ASN A 516 -7.51 22.22 -31.99
CA ASN A 516 -6.35 21.40 -32.37
C ASN A 516 -6.37 20.00 -31.73
N SER A 517 -6.93 19.85 -30.52
CA SER A 517 -7.02 18.57 -29.82
C SER A 517 -8.00 17.59 -30.47
N LEU A 518 -9.19 18.06 -30.85
CA LEU A 518 -10.18 17.31 -31.64
C LEU A 518 -9.58 16.84 -32.98
N LEU A 519 -8.98 17.76 -33.73
CA LEU A 519 -8.38 17.48 -35.02
C LEU A 519 -7.23 16.47 -34.93
N LYS A 520 -6.37 16.63 -33.93
CA LYS A 520 -5.30 15.68 -33.62
C LYS A 520 -5.85 14.30 -33.31
N SER A 521 -6.84 14.21 -32.43
CA SER A 521 -7.45 12.93 -32.04
C SER A 521 -8.13 12.26 -33.24
N ALA A 522 -8.76 13.02 -34.14
CA ALA A 522 -9.36 12.49 -35.36
C ALA A 522 -8.30 11.95 -36.33
N ALA A 523 -7.20 12.68 -36.50
CA ALA A 523 -6.09 12.26 -37.35
C ALA A 523 -5.40 11.00 -36.80
N GLU A 524 -5.17 10.93 -35.49
CA GLU A 524 -4.62 9.76 -34.82
C GLU A 524 -5.57 8.55 -34.90
N ALA A 525 -6.89 8.75 -34.77
CA ALA A 525 -7.87 7.69 -34.95
C ALA A 525 -7.89 7.14 -36.39
N LEU A 526 -7.64 7.98 -37.40
CA LEU A 526 -7.42 7.52 -38.79
C LEU A 526 -6.04 6.86 -38.99
N ALA A 527 -5.04 7.21 -38.18
CA ALA A 527 -3.71 6.64 -38.29
C ALA A 527 -3.61 5.21 -37.73
N VAL A 528 -4.38 4.90 -36.67
CA VAL A 528 -4.42 3.54 -36.11
C VAL A 528 -5.13 2.52 -37.00
N ILE A 529 -5.82 2.99 -38.05
CA ILE A 529 -6.40 2.13 -39.09
C ILE A 529 -5.52 2.18 -40.34
N PRO A 530 -5.29 1.04 -41.03
CA PRO A 530 -4.59 1.03 -42.31
C PRO A 530 -5.50 1.54 -43.42
N THR A 531 -5.97 2.79 -43.32
CA THR A 531 -6.93 3.39 -44.24
C THR A 531 -6.40 3.44 -45.67
N LYS A 532 -7.26 3.03 -46.61
CA LYS A 532 -7.08 3.23 -48.06
C LYS A 532 -8.14 4.17 -48.63
N ASN A 533 -8.97 4.75 -47.76
CA ASN A 533 -10.03 5.66 -48.18
C ASN A 533 -9.38 6.95 -48.67
N LYS A 534 -9.61 7.27 -49.95
CA LYS A 534 -9.03 8.47 -50.58
C LYS A 534 -9.50 9.75 -49.91
N GLU A 535 -10.73 9.77 -49.39
CA GLU A 535 -11.27 10.93 -48.69
C GLU A 535 -10.60 11.14 -47.34
N ALA A 536 -10.31 10.06 -46.60
CA ALA A 536 -9.54 10.12 -45.35
C ALA A 536 -8.13 10.68 -45.60
N LEU A 537 -7.41 10.10 -46.57
CA LEU A 537 -6.03 10.51 -46.89
C LEU A 537 -5.98 11.96 -47.37
N LYS A 538 -6.96 12.39 -48.17
CA LYS A 538 -7.08 13.80 -48.58
C LYS A 538 -7.37 14.71 -47.39
N ALA A 539 -8.30 14.34 -46.51
CA ALA A 539 -8.64 15.12 -45.32
C ALA A 539 -7.43 15.29 -44.39
N LEU A 540 -6.60 14.25 -44.22
CA LEU A 540 -5.37 14.32 -43.42
C LEU A 540 -4.33 15.28 -44.01
N VAL A 541 -4.13 15.26 -45.33
CA VAL A 541 -3.23 16.22 -46.00
C VAL A 541 -3.75 17.65 -45.86
N GLU A 542 -5.04 17.85 -46.11
CA GLU A 542 -5.67 19.17 -46.00
C GLU A 542 -5.61 19.71 -44.57
N LEU A 543 -5.82 18.83 -43.58
CA LEU A 543 -5.67 19.13 -42.17
C LEU A 543 -4.25 19.58 -41.83
N SER A 544 -3.24 18.87 -42.33
CA SER A 544 -1.84 19.21 -42.11
C SER A 544 -1.43 20.53 -42.75
N LEU A 545 -2.06 20.91 -43.87
CA LEU A 545 -1.81 22.18 -44.55
C LEU A 545 -2.45 23.37 -43.83
N ARG A 546 -3.58 23.15 -43.15
CA ARG A 546 -4.37 24.22 -42.51
C ARG A 546 -4.14 24.37 -41.01
N SER A 547 -3.83 23.28 -40.31
CA SER A 547 -3.71 23.26 -38.85
C SER A 547 -2.26 23.29 -38.40
N ARG A 548 -2.03 23.58 -37.11
CA ARG A 548 -0.72 23.46 -36.45
C ARG A 548 -0.52 22.08 -35.79
N VAL A 549 -1.34 21.10 -36.17
CA VAL A 549 -1.28 19.77 -35.58
C VAL A 549 -0.06 19.04 -36.14
N SER A 550 0.81 18.54 -35.27
CA SER A 550 1.91 17.68 -35.68
C SER A 550 1.35 16.36 -36.24
N MET A 551 1.75 16.03 -37.47
CA MET A 551 1.33 14.82 -38.17
C MET A 551 2.37 13.70 -38.10
N GLN A 552 3.37 13.81 -37.21
CA GLN A 552 4.46 12.83 -37.13
C GLN A 552 3.96 11.40 -36.92
N TYR A 553 3.12 11.17 -35.90
CA TYR A 553 2.55 9.86 -35.63
C TYR A 553 1.74 9.33 -36.82
N VAL A 554 0.93 10.20 -37.45
CA VAL A 554 0.12 9.83 -38.63
C VAL A 554 1.00 9.40 -39.81
N ARG A 555 2.09 10.13 -40.07
CA ARG A 555 3.07 9.78 -41.12
C ARG A 555 3.76 8.45 -40.83
N GLU A 556 4.14 8.20 -39.58
CA GLU A 556 4.79 6.95 -39.18
C GLU A 556 3.87 5.74 -39.39
N GLN A 557 2.58 5.87 -39.09
CA GLN A 557 1.62 4.78 -39.24
C GLN A 557 1.15 4.58 -40.70
N LEU A 558 0.85 5.66 -41.43
CA LEU A 558 0.24 5.57 -42.77
C LEU A 558 1.25 5.60 -43.92
N GLY A 559 2.44 6.19 -43.69
CA GLY A 559 3.57 6.21 -44.61
C GLY A 559 3.19 6.31 -46.09
N GLY A 560 3.51 5.25 -46.84
CA GLY A 560 3.33 5.19 -48.30
C GLY A 560 1.89 5.34 -48.79
N ASN A 561 0.85 5.20 -47.95
CA ASN A 561 -0.52 5.50 -48.37
C ASN A 561 -0.79 7.01 -48.45
N LEU A 562 -0.13 7.80 -47.58
CA LEU A 562 -0.30 9.24 -47.51
C LEU A 562 0.58 9.99 -48.53
N GLU A 563 1.75 9.42 -48.84
CA GLU A 563 2.75 10.01 -49.72
C GLU A 563 2.22 10.46 -51.10
N PRO A 564 1.42 9.67 -51.85
CA PRO A 564 0.89 10.10 -53.15
C PRO A 564 -0.03 11.32 -53.06
N PHE A 565 -0.72 11.51 -51.94
CA PHE A 565 -1.62 12.64 -51.71
C PHE A 565 -0.82 13.92 -51.43
N TRP A 566 0.28 13.83 -50.67
CA TRP A 566 1.23 14.92 -50.53
C TRP A 566 1.81 15.35 -51.88
N VAL A 567 2.25 14.40 -52.70
CA VAL A 567 2.78 14.70 -54.04
C VAL A 567 1.73 15.34 -54.95
N ALA A 568 0.45 14.96 -54.81
CA ALA A 568 -0.61 15.58 -55.58
C ALA A 568 -0.75 17.08 -55.28
N GLU A 569 -0.52 17.52 -54.04
CA GLU A 569 -0.58 18.94 -53.66
C GLU A 569 0.58 19.78 -54.23
N LEU A 570 1.69 19.16 -54.64
CA LEU A 570 2.76 19.87 -55.38
C LEU A 570 2.36 20.24 -56.82
N LYS A 571 1.19 19.81 -57.28
CA LYS A 571 0.61 20.25 -58.56
C LYS A 571 -0.25 21.51 -58.40
N ASN A 572 -0.51 21.94 -57.17
CA ASN A 572 -1.29 23.14 -56.87
C ASN A 572 -0.49 24.40 -57.27
N PRO A 573 -1.07 25.42 -57.93
CA PRO A 573 -0.32 26.62 -58.28
C PRO A 573 0.15 27.46 -57.07
N ASN A 574 -0.35 27.19 -55.86
CA ASN A 574 0.03 27.94 -54.66
C ASN A 574 1.43 27.54 -54.14
N THR A 575 2.43 28.36 -54.44
CA THR A 575 3.83 28.14 -54.02
C THR A 575 4.04 28.12 -52.50
N ARG A 576 3.16 28.74 -51.69
CA ARG A 576 3.24 28.60 -50.22
C ARG A 576 2.88 27.20 -49.76
N HIS A 577 1.94 26.53 -50.45
CA HIS A 577 1.61 25.13 -50.14
C HIS A 577 2.81 24.21 -50.42
N HIS A 578 3.57 24.47 -51.49
CA HIS A 578 4.73 23.65 -51.83
C HIS A 578 5.76 23.57 -50.71
N LEU A 579 6.03 24.67 -50.00
CA LEU A 579 6.98 24.68 -48.90
C LEU A 579 6.56 23.72 -47.78
N VAL A 580 5.29 23.78 -47.36
CA VAL A 580 4.75 22.91 -46.30
C VAL A 580 4.76 21.45 -46.76
N VAL A 581 4.29 21.19 -47.98
CA VAL A 581 4.29 19.83 -48.56
C VAL A 581 5.69 19.24 -48.62
N ILE A 582 6.68 20.02 -49.06
CA ILE A 582 8.08 19.56 -49.15
C ILE A 582 8.67 19.32 -47.76
N GLN A 583 8.36 20.18 -46.80
CA GLN A 583 8.77 19.97 -45.41
C GLN A 583 8.18 18.66 -44.87
N GLU A 584 6.90 18.40 -45.13
CA GLU A 584 6.24 17.16 -44.75
C GLU A 584 6.86 15.92 -45.42
N LEU A 585 7.22 16.01 -46.71
CA LEU A 585 7.95 14.93 -47.42
C LEU A 585 9.35 14.68 -46.85
N CYS A 586 10.04 15.69 -46.31
CA CYS A 586 11.32 15.54 -45.63
C CYS A 586 11.22 14.75 -44.32
N GLU A 587 10.03 14.69 -43.71
CA GLU A 587 9.81 13.95 -42.46
C GLU A 587 9.55 12.45 -42.69
N PHE A 588 9.39 12.01 -43.94
CA PHE A 588 9.26 10.58 -44.23
C PHE A 588 10.59 9.86 -44.02
N LYS A 589 10.52 8.64 -43.47
CA LYS A 589 11.70 7.78 -43.30
C LYS A 589 12.32 7.41 -44.65
N LYS A 590 11.47 7.14 -45.66
CA LYS A 590 11.85 6.80 -47.03
C LYS A 590 10.72 7.21 -47.97
N LEU A 591 11.07 7.76 -49.14
CA LEU A 591 10.10 8.10 -50.19
C LEU A 591 10.01 6.98 -51.24
N SER A 592 8.83 6.84 -51.86
CA SER A 592 8.60 5.96 -52.99
C SER A 592 9.39 6.40 -54.23
N LYS A 593 9.64 5.45 -55.13
CA LYS A 593 10.38 5.70 -56.37
C LYS A 593 9.66 6.73 -57.24
N GLU A 594 8.33 6.66 -57.28
CA GLU A 594 7.45 7.54 -58.05
C GLU A 594 7.59 8.99 -57.56
N THR A 595 7.58 9.19 -56.24
CA THR A 595 7.81 10.51 -55.63
C THR A 595 9.21 11.02 -55.89
N CYS A 596 10.23 10.18 -55.78
CA CYS A 596 11.61 10.55 -56.08
C CYS A 596 11.78 11.04 -57.53
N VAL A 597 11.16 10.34 -58.49
CA VAL A 597 11.14 10.73 -59.91
C VAL A 597 10.42 12.07 -60.09
N PHE A 598 9.26 12.25 -59.43
CA PHE A 598 8.50 13.50 -59.50
C PHE A 598 9.29 14.69 -58.93
N LEU A 599 9.88 14.55 -57.74
CA LEU A 599 10.71 15.58 -57.10
C LEU A 599 11.94 15.93 -57.93
N THR A 600 12.60 14.94 -58.55
CA THR A 600 13.73 15.18 -59.48
C THR A 600 13.29 16.01 -60.68
N SER A 601 12.08 15.77 -61.20
CA SER A 601 11.53 16.56 -62.31
C SER A 601 11.21 18.00 -61.89
N MET A 602 10.74 18.21 -60.66
CA MET A 602 10.47 19.53 -60.11
C MET A 602 11.76 20.33 -59.84
N GLN A 603 12.82 19.68 -59.36
CA GLN A 603 14.12 20.32 -59.09
C GLN A 603 14.68 21.02 -60.33
N LYS A 604 14.43 20.48 -61.52
CA LYS A 604 14.88 21.03 -62.82
C LYS A 604 14.08 22.24 -63.29
N LYS A 605 12.91 22.52 -62.71
CA LYS A 605 12.09 23.70 -63.04
C LYS A 605 12.63 24.94 -62.35
N ASP A 606 12.36 26.12 -62.92
CA ASP A 606 12.72 27.39 -62.30
C ASP A 606 11.82 27.68 -61.08
N SER A 607 12.19 27.10 -59.94
CA SER A 607 11.52 27.28 -58.65
C SER A 607 12.36 28.19 -57.74
N PRO A 608 11.71 28.91 -56.79
CA PRO A 608 12.43 29.68 -55.78
C PRO A 608 13.46 28.84 -55.01
N TYR A 609 14.56 29.47 -54.59
CA TYR A 609 15.68 28.78 -53.94
C TYR A 609 15.26 27.92 -52.74
N PHE A 610 14.39 28.43 -51.86
CA PHE A 610 13.92 27.70 -50.68
C PHE A 610 13.12 26.43 -51.00
N ILE A 611 12.41 26.40 -52.14
CA ILE A 611 11.72 25.20 -52.64
C ILE A 611 12.75 24.18 -53.15
N LYS A 612 13.77 24.64 -53.89
CA LYS A 612 14.84 23.78 -54.41
C LYS A 612 15.63 23.10 -53.28
N ASP A 613 15.99 23.86 -52.24
CA ASP A 613 16.67 23.34 -51.04
C ASP A 613 15.82 22.28 -50.33
N GLY A 614 14.53 22.54 -50.13
CA GLY A 614 13.62 21.57 -49.53
C GLY A 614 13.49 20.29 -50.37
N ILE A 615 13.39 20.42 -51.71
CA ILE A 615 13.34 19.26 -52.62
C ILE A 615 14.62 18.44 -52.52
N GLU A 616 15.79 19.08 -52.44
CA GLU A 616 17.07 18.37 -52.28
C GLU A 616 17.14 17.59 -50.97
N ARG A 617 16.67 18.19 -49.86
CA ARG A 617 16.53 17.49 -48.58
C ARG A 617 15.57 16.31 -48.66
N ALA A 618 14.41 16.47 -49.29
CA ALA A 618 13.44 15.39 -49.49
C ALA A 618 14.01 14.27 -50.36
N LEU A 619 14.74 14.59 -51.44
CA LEU A 619 15.45 13.62 -52.29
C LEU A 619 16.55 12.87 -51.53
N GLY A 620 17.06 13.43 -50.43
CA GLY A 620 17.92 12.72 -49.49
C GLY A 620 17.27 11.43 -48.92
N LYS A 621 15.93 11.39 -48.84
CA LYS A 621 15.15 10.21 -48.40
C LYS A 621 14.92 9.15 -49.48
N CYS A 622 15.41 9.39 -50.70
CA CYS A 622 15.37 8.43 -51.81
C CYS A 622 16.56 7.48 -51.84
N ARG A 623 17.62 7.82 -51.10
CA ARG A 623 18.80 6.97 -50.86
C ARG A 623 18.53 6.11 -49.64
#